data_AF-A0A2V6GLL5-F1
#
_entry.id   AF-A0A2V6GLL5-F1
#
_cell.length_a   1.000
_cell.length_b   1.000
_cell.length_c   1.000
_cell.angle_alpha   90.00
_cell.angle_beta   90.00
_cell.angle_gamma   90.00
#
_symmetry.space_group_name_H-M   'P 1'
#
loop_
_entity.id
_entity.type
_entity.pdbx_description
1 polymer ?
#
loop_
_entity_poly.entity_id
_entity_poly.type
_entity_poly.pdbx_seq_one_letter_code
_entity_poly.pdbx_strand_id
1 'polypeptide(L)'
;AMSVFHEPVNVGNPREMTIKQFAEEIIRITGTKSTIEYKPLPVDDPKVRQPNITRAKEVLGWQPRVEFEEGIKKTIEYFKQSLKS
;
A
#
# COMPACT_ATOMS: atom_id res chain seq x y z
N ALA A 1 -1.75 -25.01 15.37
CA ALA A 1 -0.50 -25.71 15.01
C ALA A 1 0.65 -24.70 15.04
N MET A 2 1.81 -25.08 15.57
CA MET A 2 3.02 -24.24 15.52
C MET A 2 3.67 -24.37 14.14
N SER A 3 4.05 -23.25 13.52
CA SER A 3 4.79 -23.26 12.26
C SER A 3 6.21 -23.79 12.47
N VAL A 4 6.70 -24.61 11.54
CA VAL A 4 8.11 -25.04 11.49
C VAL A 4 9.02 -24.04 10.77
N PHE A 5 8.42 -23.00 10.17
CA PHE A 5 9.12 -21.94 9.46
C PHE A 5 9.42 -20.77 10.40
N HIS A 6 10.70 -20.39 10.53
CA HIS A 6 11.18 -19.38 11.50
C HIS A 6 11.85 -18.15 10.86
N GLU A 7 12.00 -18.12 9.54
CA GLU A 7 12.63 -17.00 8.86
C GLU A 7 11.64 -15.83 8.62
N PRO A 8 12.11 -14.57 8.50
CA PRO A 8 11.22 -13.43 8.22
C PRO A 8 10.47 -13.59 6.90
N VAL A 9 9.18 -13.26 6.85
CA VAL A 9 8.41 -13.30 5.59
C VAL A 9 7.95 -11.89 5.24
N ASN A 10 8.41 -11.38 4.10
CA ASN A 10 7.94 -10.10 3.59
C ASN A 10 6.51 -10.24 3.06
N VAL A 11 5.60 -9.43 3.58
CA VAL A 11 4.20 -9.33 3.17
C VAL A 11 3.98 -7.93 2.64
N GLY A 12 3.47 -7.81 1.42
CA GLY A 12 3.21 -6.51 0.82
C GLY A 12 2.85 -6.60 -0.66
N ASN A 13 2.88 -5.44 -1.33
CA ASN A 13 2.53 -5.33 -2.73
C ASN A 13 3.80 -5.38 -3.61
N PRO A 14 3.97 -6.40 -4.47
CA PRO A 14 5.13 -6.47 -5.36
C PRO A 14 5.02 -5.49 -6.55
N ARG A 15 3.85 -4.88 -6.77
CA ARG A 15 3.66 -3.85 -7.80
C ARG A 15 4.19 -2.52 -7.30
N GLU A 16 5.20 -2.01 -7.99
CA GLU A 16 5.79 -0.71 -7.68
C GLU A 16 4.91 0.45 -8.18
N MET A 17 4.92 1.55 -7.42
CA MET A 17 4.28 2.81 -7.77
C MET A 17 5.10 3.96 -7.16
N THR A 18 5.34 5.01 -7.93
CA THR A 18 5.99 6.22 -7.41
C THR A 18 5.06 6.99 -6.47
N ILE A 19 5.61 7.79 -5.56
CA ILE A 19 4.81 8.67 -4.69
C ILE A 19 3.96 9.65 -5.51
N LYS A 20 4.45 10.12 -6.66
CA LYS A 20 3.70 10.97 -7.59
C LYS A 20 2.47 10.25 -8.13
N GLN A 21 2.62 9.04 -8.66
CA GLN A 21 1.50 8.23 -9.17
C GLN A 21 0.49 7.92 -8.07
N PHE A 22 0.97 7.63 -6.85
CA PHE A 22 0.09 7.42 -5.69
C PHE A 22 -0.75 8.67 -5.42
N ALA A 23 -0.13 9.85 -5.35
CA ALA A 23 -0.84 11.10 -5.09
C ALA A 23 -1.85 11.44 -6.20
N GLU A 24 -1.46 11.27 -7.47
CA GLU A 24 -2.34 11.46 -8.63
C GLU A 24 -3.56 10.54 -8.58
N GLU A 25 -3.36 9.27 -8.21
CA GLU A 25 -4.43 8.29 -8.12
C GLU A 25 -5.38 8.57 -6.95
N ILE A 26 -4.87 9.03 -5.81
CA ILE A 26 -5.73 9.50 -4.70
C ILE A 26 -6.58 10.70 -5.13
N ILE A 27 -6.01 11.68 -5.83
CA ILE A 27 -6.75 12.83 -6.35
C ILE A 27 -7.85 12.36 -7.31
N ARG A 28 -7.51 11.45 -8.24
CA ARG A 28 -8.46 10.88 -9.21
C ARG A 28 -9.63 10.15 -8.53
N ILE A 29 -9.33 9.29 -7.55
CA ILE A 29 -10.35 8.46 -6.87
C ILE A 29 -11.25 9.33 -5.97
N THR A 30 -10.69 10.31 -5.29
CA THR A 30 -11.44 11.17 -4.36
C THR A 30 -12.19 12.31 -5.06
N GLY A 31 -11.75 12.72 -6.25
CA GLY A 31 -12.27 13.89 -6.95
C GLY A 31 -11.93 15.22 -6.25
N THR A 32 -10.95 15.23 -5.34
CA THR A 32 -10.53 16.44 -4.64
C THR A 32 -9.86 17.46 -5.59
N LYS A 33 -9.86 18.73 -5.18
CA LYS A 33 -9.12 19.81 -5.86
C LYS A 33 -7.74 20.08 -5.24
N SER A 34 -7.26 19.18 -4.37
CA SER A 34 -5.94 19.27 -3.76
C SER A 34 -4.83 19.27 -4.82
N THR A 35 -3.76 20.02 -4.58
CA THR A 35 -2.57 20.07 -5.43
C THR A 35 -1.45 19.20 -4.85
N ILE A 36 -0.51 18.80 -5.70
CA ILE A 36 0.69 18.05 -5.29
C ILE A 36 1.82 19.05 -5.02
N GLU A 37 2.35 19.04 -3.80
CA GLU A 37 3.52 19.83 -3.39
C GLU A 37 4.75 18.91 -3.24
N TYR A 38 5.89 19.30 -3.80
CA TYR A 38 7.14 18.54 -3.70
C TYR A 38 7.96 19.04 -2.51
N LYS A 39 8.41 18.11 -1.68
CA LYS A 39 9.28 18.39 -0.53
C LYS A 39 10.57 17.56 -0.62
N PRO A 40 11.68 18.02 0.00
CA PRO A 40 12.89 17.23 0.09
C PRO A 40 12.63 15.86 0.72
N LEU A 41 13.30 14.83 0.23
CA LEU A 41 13.24 13.49 0.81
C LEU A 41 13.93 13.51 2.20
N PRO A 42 13.36 12.87 3.23
CA PRO A 42 14.08 12.63 4.48
C PRO A 42 15.37 11.85 4.21
N VAL A 43 16.43 12.14 4.98
CA VAL A 43 17.78 11.55 4.76
C VAL A 43 17.74 10.01 4.80
N ASP A 44 16.91 9.45 5.67
CA ASP A 44 16.85 8.00 5.94
C ASP A 44 15.71 7.28 5.19
N ASP A 45 15.05 7.92 4.23
CA ASP A 45 13.91 7.32 3.54
C ASP A 45 14.35 6.36 2.41
N PRO A 46 13.94 5.07 2.41
CA PRO A 46 14.21 4.17 1.31
C PRO A 46 13.58 4.68 0.00
N LYS A 47 14.42 4.79 -1.03
CA LYS A 47 14.01 5.24 -2.37
C LYS A 47 13.10 4.25 -3.12
N VAL A 48 13.12 2.97 -2.74
CA VAL A 48 12.36 1.89 -3.38
C VAL A 48 11.62 1.12 -2.30
N ARG A 49 10.32 0.92 -2.51
CA ARG A 49 9.43 0.18 -1.59
C ARG A 49 8.74 -0.97 -2.33
N GLN A 50 9.53 -1.95 -2.75
CA GLN A 50 9.06 -3.16 -3.44
C GLN A 50 9.53 -4.41 -2.71
N PRO A 51 8.67 -5.06 -1.89
CA PRO A 51 9.05 -6.29 -1.20
C PRO A 51 9.15 -7.47 -2.18
N ASN A 52 10.20 -8.28 -2.04
CA ASN A 52 10.20 -9.63 -2.59
C ASN A 52 9.29 -10.52 -1.74
N ILE A 53 8.18 -10.97 -2.32
CA ILE A 53 7.15 -11.78 -1.66
C ILE A 53 7.20 -13.27 -2.01
N THR A 54 8.28 -13.77 -2.63
CA THR A 54 8.41 -15.19 -3.02
C THR A 54 8.15 -16.12 -1.83
N ARG A 55 8.75 -15.81 -0.67
CA ARG A 55 8.57 -16.58 0.57
C ARG A 55 7.13 -16.57 1.09
N ALA A 56 6.40 -15.46 0.93
CA ALA A 56 4.99 -15.41 1.34
C ALA A 56 4.12 -16.32 0.47
N LYS A 57 4.41 -16.38 -0.83
CA LYS A 57 3.71 -17.27 -1.77
C LYS A 57 3.99 -18.75 -1.46
N GLU A 58 5.27 -19.10 -1.29
CA GLU A 58 5.71 -20.49 -1.15
C GLU A 58 5.38 -21.08 0.23
N VAL A 59 5.63 -20.33 1.30
CA VAL A 59 5.52 -20.83 2.68
C VAL A 59 4.12 -20.63 3.25
N LEU A 60 3.50 -19.49 2.96
CA LEU A 60 2.21 -19.12 3.54
C LEU A 60 1.04 -19.33 2.57
N GLY A 61 1.30 -19.64 1.29
CA GLY A 61 0.26 -19.59 0.26
C GLY A 61 -0.36 -18.20 0.11
N TRP A 62 0.36 -17.16 0.52
CA TRP A 62 -0.14 -15.79 0.64
C TRP A 62 0.33 -14.92 -0.53
N GLN A 63 -0.59 -14.10 -1.02
CA GLN A 63 -0.33 -12.99 -1.92
C GLN A 63 -1.41 -11.92 -1.72
N PRO A 64 -1.16 -10.63 -2.05
CA PRO A 64 -2.19 -9.60 -1.98
C PRO A 64 -3.37 -10.00 -2.88
N ARG A 65 -4.59 -9.78 -2.38
CA ARG A 65 -5.85 -10.09 -3.08
C ARG A 65 -6.73 -8.87 -3.34
N VAL A 66 -6.36 -7.74 -2.76
CA VAL A 66 -7.08 -6.47 -2.89
C VAL A 66 -6.21 -5.55 -3.71
N GLU A 67 -6.75 -5.10 -4.84
CA GLU A 67 -6.06 -4.15 -5.71
C GLU A 67 -6.01 -2.77 -5.07
N PHE A 68 -5.04 -1.95 -5.49
CA PHE A 68 -4.81 -0.62 -4.92
C PHE A 68 -6.09 0.23 -4.87
N GLU A 69 -6.75 0.40 -6.02
CA GLU A 69 -7.94 1.23 -6.13
C GLU A 69 -9.10 0.71 -5.27
N GLU A 70 -9.28 -0.61 -5.19
CA GLU A 70 -10.29 -1.22 -4.33
C GLU A 70 -10.00 -0.94 -2.85
N GLY A 71 -8.74 -1.10 -2.43
CA GLY A 71 -8.29 -0.80 -1.07
C GLY A 71 -8.50 0.66 -0.69
N ILE A 72 -8.21 1.60 -1.60
CA ILE A 72 -8.45 3.03 -1.39
C ILE A 72 -9.95 3.33 -1.27
N LYS A 73 -10.80 2.77 -2.15
CA LYS A 73 -12.26 2.96 -2.07
C LYS A 73 -12.83 2.47 -0.75
N LYS A 74 -12.40 1.30 -0.28
CA LYS A 74 -12.79 0.75 1.04
C LYS A 74 -12.34 1.66 2.18
N THR A 75 -11.12 2.17 2.11
CA THR A 75 -10.57 3.12 3.09
C THR A 75 -11.39 4.41 3.15
N ILE A 76 -11.73 4.99 2.00
CA ILE A 76 -12.55 6.20 1.91
C ILE A 76 -13.93 5.95 2.53
N GLU A 77 -14.57 4.83 2.21
CA GLU A 77 -15.89 4.50 2.72
C GLU A 77 -15.88 4.32 4.24
N TYR A 78 -14.87 3.64 4.78
CA TYR A 78 -14.65 3.52 6.22
C TYR A 78 -14.62 4.91 6.89
N PHE A 79 -13.76 5.83 6.41
CA PHE A 79 -13.67 7.16 7.01
C PHE A 79 -14.93 8.00 6.83
N LYS A 80 -15.66 7.86 5.71
CA LYS A 80 -16.97 8.51 5.55
C LYS A 80 -17.98 8.05 6.60
N GLN A 81 -17.90 6.80 7.07
CA GLN A 81 -18.78 6.28 8.11
C GLN A 81 -18.29 6.70 9.50
N SER A 82 -16.99 6.57 9.78
CA SER A 82 -16.41 6.90 11.09
C SER A 82 -16.40 8.39 11.44
N LEU A 83 -16.47 9.27 10.43
CA LEU A 83 -16.48 10.73 10.61
C LEU A 83 -17.88 11.35 10.47
N LYS A 84 -18.91 10.55 10.16
CA LYS A 84 -20.30 11.03 10.24
C LYS A 84 -20.66 11.17 11.72
N SER A 85 -20.88 12.43 12.14
CA SER A 85 -21.52 12.76 13.41
C SER A 85 -22.95 12.23 13.48
#